data_AF-A0A2V7T608-F1
#
_entry.id   AF-A0A2V7T608-F1
#
_cell.length_a   1.000
_cell.length_b   1.000
_cell.length_c   1.000
_cell.angle_alpha   90.00
_cell.angle_beta   90.00
_cell.angle_gamma   90.00
#
_symmetry.space_group_name_H-M   'P 1'
#
loop_
_entity.id
_entity.type
_entity.pdbx_description
1 polymer ?
#
loop_
_entity_poly.entity_id
_entity_poly.type
_entity_poly.pdbx_seq_one_letter_code
_entity_poly.pdbx_strand_id
1 'polypeptide(L)'
;MGLRRAASTSLFKEAVLGPYARVFRDHAAAFVFEFQAMRGKDLPSAPQWAEELDGFLRQLPRDYRYAVELRNRELMTDSHGAVLARHGVAHVFNSWNEMPPIGEQLELPWTFPAAFTVARALLRPGRAYADAVKLFQPYERIRDPQPEVRQDLLRVIAEATRRHLEALILVNNRLEGNAPATVRALATALAGGEEQTLP
;
A
#
# COMPACT_ATOMS: atom_id res chain seq x y z
N MET A 1 -15.11 4.96 -14.56
CA MET A 1 -14.33 3.76 -14.66
C MET A 1 -14.43 3.14 -13.31
N GLY A 2 -15.64 2.64 -13.03
CA GLY A 2 -15.80 1.71 -11.93
C GLY A 2 -14.90 0.48 -12.16
N LEU A 3 -14.73 -0.30 -11.12
CA LEU A 3 -13.87 -1.46 -11.02
C LEU A 3 -14.00 -2.42 -12.21
N ARG A 4 -15.21 -2.52 -12.81
CA ARG A 4 -15.51 -3.35 -13.99
C ARG A 4 -14.63 -3.08 -15.22
N ARG A 5 -14.01 -1.90 -15.32
CA ARG A 5 -13.03 -1.59 -16.37
C ARG A 5 -11.58 -1.51 -15.87
N ALA A 6 -11.37 -1.44 -14.56
CA ALA A 6 -10.06 -1.30 -13.93
C ALA A 6 -9.42 -2.66 -13.57
N ALA A 7 -10.23 -3.67 -13.25
CA ALA A 7 -9.75 -5.00 -12.88
C ALA A 7 -10.73 -6.09 -13.38
N SER A 8 -10.21 -7.04 -14.16
CA SER A 8 -10.94 -8.24 -14.59
C SER A 8 -10.50 -9.46 -13.79
N THR A 9 -11.44 -10.14 -13.14
CA THR A 9 -11.18 -11.32 -12.32
C THR A 9 -10.70 -12.49 -13.16
N SER A 10 -11.28 -12.71 -14.35
CA SER A 10 -10.85 -13.76 -15.28
C SER A 10 -9.43 -13.49 -15.78
N LEU A 11 -9.15 -12.26 -16.20
CA LEU A 11 -7.82 -11.87 -16.65
C LEU A 11 -6.77 -12.05 -15.55
N PHE A 12 -7.07 -11.63 -14.32
CA PHE A 12 -6.14 -11.84 -13.19
C PHE A 12 -5.87 -13.33 -12.95
N LYS A 13 -6.93 -14.18 -12.95
CA LYS A 13 -6.78 -15.62 -12.75
C LYS A 13 -5.95 -16.28 -13.83
N GLU A 14 -6.20 -15.95 -15.09
CA GLU A 14 -5.57 -16.60 -16.24
C GLU A 14 -4.14 -16.09 -16.47
N ALA A 15 -3.93 -14.77 -16.45
CA ALA A 15 -2.67 -14.16 -16.86
C ALA A 15 -1.67 -13.99 -15.72
N VAL A 16 -2.14 -13.91 -14.47
CA VAL A 16 -1.27 -13.66 -13.31
C VAL A 16 -1.28 -14.85 -12.36
N LEU A 17 -2.45 -15.18 -11.81
CA LEU A 17 -2.53 -16.15 -10.72
C LEU A 17 -2.18 -17.57 -11.16
N GLY A 18 -2.68 -18.01 -12.32
CA GLY A 18 -2.40 -19.34 -12.86
C GLY A 18 -0.91 -19.57 -13.12
N PRO A 19 -0.21 -18.70 -13.88
CA PRO A 19 1.23 -18.77 -14.06
C PRO A 19 2.00 -18.72 -12.74
N TYR A 20 1.62 -17.81 -11.84
CA TYR A 20 2.24 -17.69 -10.52
C TYR A 20 2.09 -19.00 -9.71
N ALA A 21 0.89 -19.55 -9.64
CA ALA A 21 0.60 -20.75 -8.86
C ALA A 21 1.40 -21.98 -9.32
N ARG A 22 1.74 -22.04 -10.61
CA ARG A 22 2.51 -23.15 -11.19
C ARG A 22 4.01 -23.09 -10.89
N VAL A 23 4.58 -21.90 -10.73
CA VAL A 23 6.04 -21.71 -10.71
C VAL A 23 6.54 -21.06 -9.43
N PHE A 24 5.75 -20.16 -8.84
CA PHE A 24 6.20 -19.25 -7.79
C PHE A 24 5.35 -19.29 -6.52
N ARG A 25 4.50 -20.32 -6.34
CA ARG A 25 3.48 -20.33 -5.28
C ARG A 25 4.01 -19.96 -3.89
N ASP A 26 5.20 -20.45 -3.56
CA ASP A 26 5.82 -20.28 -2.25
C ASP A 26 6.75 -19.05 -2.16
N HIS A 27 6.73 -18.17 -3.18
CA HIS A 27 7.68 -17.07 -3.34
C HIS A 27 7.07 -15.65 -3.31
N ALA A 28 5.76 -15.48 -3.19
CA ALA A 28 5.15 -14.17 -2.96
C ALA A 28 4.42 -14.09 -1.61
N ALA A 29 4.58 -12.93 -0.98
CA ALA A 29 3.92 -12.61 0.26
C ALA A 29 2.43 -12.31 0.02
N ALA A 30 2.10 -11.39 -0.89
CA ALA A 30 0.72 -11.03 -1.20
C ALA A 30 0.60 -10.43 -2.61
N PHE A 31 -0.61 -10.48 -3.16
CA PHE A 31 -0.99 -9.73 -4.36
C PHE A 31 -1.57 -8.37 -3.97
N VAL A 32 -1.02 -7.29 -4.52
CA VAL A 32 -1.53 -5.94 -4.32
C VAL A 32 -2.34 -5.52 -5.54
N PHE A 33 -3.62 -5.23 -5.34
CA PHE A 33 -4.45 -4.55 -6.33
C PHE A 33 -4.32 -3.04 -6.14
N GLU A 34 -3.45 -2.43 -6.93
CA GLU A 34 -3.27 -0.97 -6.96
C GLU A 34 -4.25 -0.32 -7.93
N PHE A 35 -5.16 0.49 -7.40
CA PHE A 35 -6.09 1.27 -8.20
C PHE A 35 -5.49 2.64 -8.50
N GLN A 36 -5.34 2.95 -9.81
CA GLN A 36 -4.92 4.28 -10.23
C GLN A 36 -5.92 5.33 -9.77
N ALA A 37 -5.45 6.57 -9.63
CA ALA A 37 -6.27 7.66 -9.16
C ALA A 37 -7.40 7.96 -10.17
N MET A 38 -8.65 7.71 -9.76
CA MET A 38 -9.85 7.86 -10.60
C MET A 38 -10.35 9.31 -10.54
N ARG A 39 -10.93 9.81 -11.65
CA ARG A 39 -11.33 11.24 -11.79
C ARG A 39 -12.64 11.40 -12.54
N GLY A 40 -13.39 12.46 -12.24
CA GLY A 40 -14.58 12.86 -13.00
C GLY A 40 -15.61 11.72 -13.10
N LYS A 41 -16.13 11.47 -14.31
CA LYS A 41 -17.03 10.33 -14.58
C LYS A 41 -16.43 8.99 -14.18
N ASP A 42 -15.10 8.95 -14.00
CA ASP A 42 -14.41 7.73 -13.70
C ASP A 42 -14.37 7.32 -12.24
N LEU A 43 -14.59 8.28 -11.35
CA LEU A 43 -14.63 8.10 -9.91
C LEU A 43 -16.04 7.63 -9.47
N PRO A 44 -16.19 6.40 -8.95
CA PRO A 44 -17.47 5.96 -8.40
C PRO A 44 -17.80 6.69 -7.10
N SER A 45 -19.08 6.65 -6.70
CA SER A 45 -19.46 6.99 -5.32
C SER A 45 -18.90 5.94 -4.34
N ALA A 46 -18.73 6.30 -3.07
CA ALA A 46 -18.21 5.35 -2.07
C ALA A 46 -19.08 4.07 -1.90
N PRO A 47 -20.43 4.12 -1.93
CA PRO A 47 -21.25 2.92 -1.92
C PRO A 47 -21.06 2.05 -3.16
N GLN A 48 -21.01 2.68 -4.35
CA GLN A 48 -20.78 1.96 -5.60
C GLN A 48 -19.40 1.30 -5.63
N TRP A 49 -18.37 2.00 -5.15
CA TRP A 49 -17.02 1.45 -4.99
C TRP A 49 -17.02 0.20 -4.11
N ALA A 50 -17.66 0.27 -2.94
CA ALA A 50 -17.72 -0.85 -2.01
C ALA A 50 -18.46 -2.06 -2.61
N GLU A 51 -19.58 -1.84 -3.30
CA GLU A 51 -20.33 -2.91 -3.98
C GLU A 51 -19.50 -3.57 -5.08
N GLU A 52 -18.85 -2.76 -5.93
CA GLU A 52 -18.01 -3.27 -7.01
C GLU A 52 -16.81 -4.06 -6.46
N LEU A 53 -16.14 -3.54 -5.43
CA LEU A 53 -15.01 -4.20 -4.77
C LEU A 53 -15.43 -5.53 -4.13
N ASP A 54 -16.59 -5.57 -3.47
CA ASP A 54 -17.14 -6.81 -2.91
C ASP A 54 -17.37 -7.87 -3.99
N GLY A 55 -17.98 -7.47 -5.11
CA GLY A 55 -18.23 -8.36 -6.25
C GLY A 55 -16.95 -8.89 -6.89
N PHE A 56 -15.89 -8.08 -6.96
CA PHE A 56 -14.57 -8.50 -7.45
C PHE A 56 -13.89 -9.48 -6.50
N LEU A 57 -13.77 -9.11 -5.22
CA LEU A 57 -13.06 -9.92 -4.21
C LEU A 57 -13.75 -11.27 -3.98
N ARG A 58 -15.08 -11.32 -4.03
CA ARG A 58 -15.86 -12.56 -3.91
C ARG A 58 -15.49 -13.62 -4.95
N GLN A 59 -15.01 -13.20 -6.12
CA GLN A 59 -14.65 -14.12 -7.19
C GLN A 59 -13.20 -14.61 -7.07
N LEU A 60 -12.37 -14.03 -6.21
CA LEU A 60 -10.99 -14.45 -6.04
C LEU A 60 -10.90 -15.73 -5.21
N PRO A 61 -9.94 -16.63 -5.51
CA PRO A 61 -9.70 -17.81 -4.69
C PRO A 61 -9.13 -17.42 -3.32
N ARG A 62 -9.46 -18.17 -2.27
CA ARG A 62 -9.17 -17.78 -0.88
C ARG A 62 -7.81 -18.26 -0.35
N ASP A 63 -7.07 -19.04 -1.12
CA ASP A 63 -5.77 -19.60 -0.75
C ASP A 63 -4.58 -18.64 -1.01
N TYR A 64 -4.87 -17.38 -1.31
CA TYR A 64 -3.87 -16.33 -1.52
C TYR A 64 -4.16 -15.10 -0.65
N ARG A 65 -3.09 -14.37 -0.34
CA ARG A 65 -3.16 -13.10 0.38
C ARG A 65 -3.33 -11.95 -0.61
N TYR A 66 -4.32 -11.09 -0.35
CA TYR A 66 -4.62 -9.93 -1.17
C TYR A 66 -4.59 -8.65 -0.36
N ALA A 67 -4.13 -7.58 -0.97
CA ALA A 67 -4.20 -6.23 -0.42
C ALA A 67 -4.73 -5.25 -1.47
N VAL A 68 -5.39 -4.17 -1.02
CA VAL A 68 -5.93 -3.13 -1.88
C VAL A 68 -5.22 -1.81 -1.59
N GLU A 69 -4.66 -1.19 -2.63
CA GLU A 69 -4.12 0.18 -2.58
C GLU A 69 -5.06 1.13 -3.32
N LEU A 70 -5.57 2.13 -2.58
CA LEU A 70 -6.36 3.23 -3.12
C LEU A 70 -5.49 4.46 -3.38
N ARG A 71 -5.87 5.22 -4.42
CA ARG A 71 -5.31 6.56 -4.75
C ARG A 71 -6.38 7.65 -4.79
N ASN A 72 -7.49 7.42 -4.10
CA ASN A 72 -8.63 8.31 -3.97
C ASN A 72 -9.04 8.34 -2.48
N ARG A 73 -8.73 9.43 -1.78
CA ARG A 73 -9.00 9.59 -0.35
C ARG A 73 -10.50 9.52 -0.02
N GLU A 74 -11.34 9.97 -0.94
CA GLU A 74 -12.79 10.00 -0.85
C GLU A 74 -13.43 8.60 -0.86
N LEU A 75 -12.68 7.56 -1.25
CA LEU A 75 -13.12 6.16 -1.22
C LEU A 75 -12.67 5.42 0.05
N MET A 76 -11.90 6.07 0.95
CA MET A 76 -11.47 5.50 2.22
C MET A 76 -12.56 5.62 3.29
N THR A 77 -13.70 4.98 3.04
CA THR A 77 -14.88 5.02 3.91
C THR A 77 -15.04 3.74 4.73
N ASP A 78 -15.90 3.77 5.73
CA ASP A 78 -16.24 2.57 6.52
C ASP A 78 -16.82 1.45 5.66
N SER A 79 -17.57 1.79 4.59
CA SER A 79 -18.07 0.81 3.63
C SER A 79 -16.95 0.09 2.88
N HIS A 80 -15.85 0.79 2.56
CA HIS A 80 -14.66 0.17 1.99
C HIS A 80 -13.99 -0.77 2.99
N GLY A 81 -13.77 -0.30 4.22
CA GLY A 81 -13.20 -1.11 5.30
C GLY A 81 -14.00 -2.38 5.60
N ALA A 82 -15.34 -2.29 5.62
CA ALA A 82 -16.22 -3.43 5.83
C ALA A 82 -16.09 -4.50 4.74
N VAL A 83 -15.86 -4.09 3.48
CA VAL A 83 -15.61 -5.02 2.38
C VAL A 83 -14.25 -5.71 2.54
N LEU A 84 -13.20 -4.95 2.88
CA LEU A 84 -11.87 -5.53 3.14
C LEU A 84 -11.93 -6.59 4.26
N ALA A 85 -12.57 -6.26 5.39
CA ALA A 85 -12.73 -7.17 6.51
C ALA A 85 -13.53 -8.43 6.15
N ARG A 86 -14.62 -8.29 5.38
CA ARG A 86 -15.43 -9.43 4.92
C ARG A 86 -14.64 -10.45 4.12
N HIS A 87 -13.66 -10.00 3.35
CA HIS A 87 -12.85 -10.86 2.48
C HIS A 87 -11.46 -11.17 3.05
N GLY A 88 -11.11 -10.65 4.23
CA GLY A 88 -9.76 -10.82 4.82
C GLY A 88 -8.66 -10.22 3.96
N VAL A 89 -8.95 -9.10 3.29
CA VAL A 89 -8.05 -8.42 2.34
C VAL A 89 -7.40 -7.23 3.03
N ALA A 90 -6.08 -7.12 3.01
CA ALA A 90 -5.37 -6.05 3.69
C ALA A 90 -5.61 -4.68 3.03
N HIS A 91 -5.69 -3.64 3.86
CA HIS A 91 -5.52 -2.25 3.39
C HIS A 91 -4.02 -1.98 3.17
N VAL A 92 -3.67 -1.35 2.05
CA VAL A 92 -2.30 -0.86 1.83
C VAL A 92 -2.19 0.57 2.33
N PHE A 93 -1.45 0.75 3.42
CA PHE A 93 -1.04 2.07 3.91
C PHE A 93 -0.03 2.69 2.95
N ASN A 94 -0.46 3.61 2.10
CA ASN A 94 0.42 4.20 1.10
C ASN A 94 0.75 5.67 1.40
N SER A 95 2.02 6.03 1.23
CA SER A 95 2.46 7.42 1.17
C SER A 95 2.51 7.83 -0.31
N TRP A 96 1.48 8.54 -0.76
CA TRP A 96 1.26 8.92 -2.16
C TRP A 96 0.78 10.37 -2.25
N ASN A 97 0.91 10.99 -3.44
CA ASN A 97 0.76 12.43 -3.62
C ASN A 97 -0.57 13.00 -3.09
N GLU A 98 -1.68 12.33 -3.33
CA GLU A 98 -3.04 12.79 -2.99
C GLU A 98 -3.69 11.99 -1.87
N MET A 99 -2.98 11.02 -1.31
CA MET A 99 -3.48 10.21 -0.21
C MET A 99 -3.18 10.89 1.12
N PRO A 100 -4.03 10.71 2.15
CA PRO A 100 -3.70 11.14 3.49
C PRO A 100 -2.37 10.52 3.95
N PRO A 101 -1.58 11.19 4.81
CA PRO A 101 -0.42 10.60 5.46
C PRO A 101 -0.74 9.24 6.08
N ILE A 102 0.25 8.35 6.13
CA ILE A 102 0.06 6.99 6.70
C ILE A 102 -0.44 7.07 8.14
N GLY A 103 0.06 8.03 8.92
CA GLY A 103 -0.39 8.30 10.28
C GLY A 103 -1.88 8.61 10.38
N GLU A 104 -2.44 9.38 9.45
CA GLU A 104 -3.89 9.66 9.42
C GLU A 104 -4.70 8.42 9.01
N GLN A 105 -4.17 7.62 8.08
CA GLN A 105 -4.82 6.37 7.68
C GLN A 105 -4.88 5.37 8.83
N LEU A 106 -3.86 5.32 9.70
CA LEU A 106 -3.81 4.45 10.88
C LEU A 106 -4.93 4.72 11.88
N GLU A 107 -5.44 5.95 11.95
CA GLU A 107 -6.52 6.33 12.85
C GLU A 107 -7.91 5.86 12.36
N LEU A 108 -8.00 5.31 11.14
CA LEU A 108 -9.27 4.80 10.62
C LEU A 108 -9.69 3.52 11.39
N PRO A 109 -10.97 3.40 11.79
CA PRO A 109 -11.43 2.37 12.72
C PRO A 109 -11.42 0.95 12.14
N TRP A 110 -11.34 0.82 10.81
CA TRP A 110 -11.40 -0.44 10.08
C TRP A 110 -10.03 -0.95 9.60
N THR A 111 -8.93 -0.30 10.01
CA THR A 111 -7.57 -0.72 9.65
C THR A 111 -7.22 -2.12 10.16
N PHE A 112 -6.22 -2.74 9.52
CA PHE A 112 -5.79 -4.12 9.77
C PHE A 112 -6.91 -5.18 9.62
N PRO A 113 -7.66 -5.21 8.50
CA PRO A 113 -8.76 -6.14 8.25
C PRO A 113 -8.34 -7.60 7.98
N ALA A 114 -7.04 -7.89 7.92
CA ALA A 114 -6.49 -9.17 7.51
C ALA A 114 -5.41 -9.66 8.49
N ALA A 115 -5.03 -10.94 8.39
CA ALA A 115 -3.96 -11.55 9.19
C ALA A 115 -2.54 -11.05 8.85
N PHE A 116 -2.43 -9.99 8.04
CA PHE A 116 -1.20 -9.33 7.64
C PHE A 116 -1.52 -7.88 7.25
N THR A 117 -0.48 -7.05 7.11
CA THR A 117 -0.61 -5.68 6.62
C THR A 117 0.46 -5.34 5.60
N VAL A 118 0.21 -4.31 4.81
CA VAL A 118 1.14 -3.79 3.81
C VAL A 118 1.24 -2.29 3.97
N ALA A 119 2.46 -1.75 3.99
CA ALA A 119 2.70 -0.33 3.82
C ALA A 119 3.62 -0.07 2.62
N ARG A 120 3.27 0.93 1.81
CA ARG A 120 4.01 1.34 0.63
C ARG A 120 4.41 2.81 0.74
N ALA A 121 5.67 3.05 1.05
CA ALA A 121 6.24 4.40 1.14
C ALA A 121 6.75 4.83 -0.24
N LEU A 122 5.87 5.46 -1.04
CA LEU A 122 6.12 5.67 -2.48
C LEU A 122 6.70 7.05 -2.78
N LEU A 123 6.14 8.08 -2.16
CA LEU A 123 6.39 9.47 -2.50
C LEU A 123 6.00 10.35 -1.31
N ARG A 124 6.72 11.45 -1.11
CA ARG A 124 6.27 12.48 -0.16
C ARG A 124 4.85 12.95 -0.53
N PRO A 125 3.87 12.96 0.40
CA PRO A 125 2.54 13.50 0.11
C PRO A 125 2.61 14.92 -0.46
N GLY A 126 1.78 15.21 -1.46
CA GLY A 126 1.78 16.47 -2.21
C GLY A 126 2.86 16.62 -3.29
N ARG A 127 3.92 15.79 -3.33
CA ARG A 127 4.92 15.85 -4.41
C ARG A 127 4.37 15.21 -5.68
N ALA A 128 4.60 15.83 -6.84
CA ALA A 128 4.29 15.21 -8.13
C ALA A 128 5.32 14.12 -8.46
N TYR A 129 4.85 13.00 -9.02
CA TYR A 129 5.69 11.86 -9.37
C TYR A 129 6.86 12.24 -10.29
N ALA A 130 6.59 13.04 -11.33
CA ALA A 130 7.61 13.44 -12.31
C ALA A 130 8.72 14.29 -11.68
N ASP A 131 8.38 15.11 -10.68
CA ASP A 131 9.36 15.95 -10.00
C ASP A 131 10.28 15.12 -9.11
N ALA A 132 9.75 14.11 -8.41
CA ALA A 132 10.59 13.18 -7.65
C ALA A 132 11.60 12.44 -8.54
N VAL A 133 11.19 12.03 -9.75
CA VAL A 133 12.11 11.37 -10.69
C VAL A 133 13.26 12.32 -11.05
N LYS A 134 12.96 13.55 -11.45
CA LYS A 134 13.97 14.56 -11.80
C LYS A 134 14.90 14.89 -10.63
N LEU A 135 14.34 15.03 -9.43
CA LEU A 135 15.10 15.42 -8.24
C LEU A 135 16.03 14.33 -7.75
N PHE A 136 15.67 13.06 -7.92
CA PHE A 136 16.33 11.97 -7.20
C PHE A 136 17.14 11.03 -8.07
N GLN A 137 16.92 10.98 -9.39
CA GLN A 137 17.83 10.23 -10.26
C GLN A 137 19.28 10.73 -10.09
N PRO A 138 20.27 9.81 -10.08
CA PRO A 138 20.18 8.36 -10.32
C PRO A 138 19.93 7.48 -9.07
N TYR A 139 19.42 8.05 -7.98
CA TYR A 139 19.03 7.38 -6.72
C TYR A 139 20.19 6.84 -5.86
N GLU A 140 21.33 7.52 -5.85
CA GLU A 140 22.55 7.07 -5.17
C GLU A 140 22.55 7.27 -3.65
N ARG A 141 21.83 8.29 -3.16
CA ARG A 141 21.78 8.65 -1.74
C ARG A 141 20.42 9.23 -1.36
N ILE A 142 20.13 9.24 -0.07
CA ILE A 142 19.02 10.04 0.45
C ILE A 142 19.31 11.51 0.13
N ARG A 143 18.38 12.15 -0.58
CA ARG A 143 18.44 13.57 -0.93
C ARG A 143 17.42 14.40 -0.15
N ASP A 144 16.31 13.79 0.26
CA ASP A 144 15.24 14.45 0.97
C ASP A 144 14.64 13.51 2.01
N PRO A 145 15.24 13.43 3.21
CA PRO A 145 14.71 12.61 4.31
C PRO A 145 13.24 12.93 4.59
N GLN A 146 12.44 11.89 4.84
CA GLN A 146 11.02 11.97 5.19
C GLN A 146 10.82 11.40 6.61
N PRO A 147 11.29 12.09 7.66
CA PRO A 147 11.23 11.58 9.04
C PRO A 147 9.79 11.29 9.49
N GLU A 148 8.81 12.08 9.07
CA GLU A 148 7.40 11.86 9.40
C GLU A 148 6.88 10.56 8.76
N VAL A 149 7.20 10.32 7.49
CA VAL A 149 6.82 9.06 6.82
C VAL A 149 7.54 7.88 7.46
N ARG A 150 8.81 8.01 7.83
CA ARG A 150 9.55 6.97 8.57
C ARG A 150 8.87 6.66 9.91
N GLN A 151 8.52 7.68 10.68
CA GLN A 151 7.83 7.53 11.95
C GLN A 151 6.48 6.84 11.78
N ASP A 152 5.70 7.22 10.78
CA ASP A 152 4.42 6.57 10.48
C ASP A 152 4.60 5.09 10.12
N LEU A 153 5.63 4.73 9.34
CA LEU A 153 5.94 3.33 9.06
C LEU A 153 6.32 2.56 10.32
N LEU A 154 7.11 3.15 11.21
CA LEU A 154 7.43 2.54 12.51
C LEU A 154 6.16 2.33 13.36
N ARG A 155 5.20 3.26 13.30
CA ARG A 155 3.88 3.08 13.95
C ARG A 155 3.08 1.93 13.35
N VAL A 156 3.07 1.77 12.01
CA VAL A 156 2.44 0.61 11.36
C VAL A 156 3.09 -0.69 11.86
N ILE A 157 4.42 -0.75 11.90
CA ILE A 157 5.17 -1.94 12.35
C ILE A 157 4.87 -2.26 13.81
N ALA A 158 4.87 -1.25 14.69
CA ALA A 158 4.57 -1.43 16.10
C ALA A 158 3.14 -1.96 16.32
N GLU A 159 2.17 -1.40 15.61
CA GLU A 159 0.77 -1.83 15.72
C GLU A 159 0.54 -3.23 15.15
N ALA A 160 1.17 -3.56 14.02
CA ALA A 160 1.15 -4.91 13.46
C ALA A 160 1.77 -5.93 14.43
N THR A 161 2.92 -5.58 15.04
CA THR A 161 3.60 -6.42 16.03
C THR A 161 2.71 -6.66 17.26
N ARG A 162 2.08 -5.61 17.78
CA ARG A 162 1.14 -5.69 18.91
C ARG A 162 -0.05 -6.61 18.61
N ARG A 163 -0.49 -6.66 17.36
CA ARG A 163 -1.58 -7.52 16.88
C ARG A 163 -1.12 -8.91 16.42
N HIS A 164 0.18 -9.22 16.51
CA HIS A 164 0.77 -10.45 15.98
C HIS A 164 0.51 -10.66 14.48
N LEU A 165 0.55 -9.58 13.71
CA LEU A 165 0.39 -9.59 12.24
C LEU A 165 1.75 -9.47 11.56
N GLU A 166 1.91 -10.13 10.42
CA GLU A 166 3.04 -9.86 9.54
C GLU A 166 2.89 -8.48 8.90
N ALA A 167 3.95 -7.66 8.94
CA ALA A 167 4.01 -6.35 8.30
C ALA A 167 4.94 -6.38 7.08
N LEU A 168 4.39 -6.15 5.90
CA LEU A 168 5.15 -6.04 4.65
C LEU A 168 5.39 -4.56 4.33
N ILE A 169 6.62 -4.08 4.56
CA ILE A 169 7.00 -2.68 4.37
C ILE A 169 7.82 -2.52 3.09
N LEU A 170 7.28 -1.79 2.12
CA LEU A 170 7.92 -1.56 0.83
C LEU A 170 8.24 -0.07 0.68
N VAL A 171 9.49 0.23 0.34
CA VAL A 171 9.97 1.61 0.14
C VAL A 171 10.37 1.83 -1.31
N ASN A 172 9.96 2.96 -1.89
CA ASN A 172 10.34 3.37 -3.24
C ASN A 172 11.44 4.44 -3.21
N ASN A 173 12.35 4.40 -4.20
CA ASN A 173 13.41 5.40 -4.32
C ASN A 173 12.87 6.83 -4.45
N ARG A 174 11.63 7.01 -4.93
CA ARG A 174 10.98 8.32 -5.10
C ARG A 174 10.54 8.97 -3.81
N LEU A 175 10.57 8.27 -2.68
CA LEU A 175 10.29 8.85 -1.38
C LEU A 175 11.40 9.84 -0.99
N GLU A 176 12.64 9.35 -0.92
CA GLU A 176 13.78 10.10 -0.35
C GLU A 176 15.01 10.16 -1.25
N GLY A 177 15.03 9.38 -2.33
CA GLY A 177 16.15 9.27 -3.25
C GLY A 177 16.99 8.00 -3.14
N ASN A 178 16.78 7.12 -2.14
CA ASN A 178 17.47 5.84 -2.07
C ASN A 178 16.72 4.85 -1.15
N ALA A 179 15.92 3.94 -1.72
CA ALA A 179 15.11 3.01 -0.93
C ALA A 179 15.94 2.08 -0.01
N PRO A 180 17.09 1.51 -0.45
CA PRO A 180 17.90 0.69 0.45
C PRO A 180 18.40 1.43 1.69
N ALA A 181 18.80 2.70 1.54
CA ALA A 181 19.23 3.54 2.66
C ALA A 181 18.05 3.89 3.57
N THR A 182 16.88 4.19 3.03
CA THR A 182 15.65 4.39 3.83
C THR A 182 15.29 3.13 4.61
N VAL A 183 15.36 1.94 3.99
CA VAL A 183 15.10 0.66 4.68
C VAL A 183 16.11 0.44 5.80
N ARG A 184 17.39 0.75 5.58
CA ARG A 184 18.41 0.69 6.64
C ARG A 184 18.08 1.64 7.79
N ALA A 185 17.67 2.88 7.49
CA ALA A 185 17.28 3.85 8.52
C ALA A 185 16.11 3.34 9.39
N LEU A 186 15.07 2.77 8.77
CA LEU A 186 13.96 2.12 9.48
C LEU A 186 14.44 0.95 10.35
N ALA A 187 15.31 0.09 9.82
CA ALA A 187 15.85 -1.05 10.56
C ALA A 187 16.71 -0.62 11.77
N THR A 188 17.53 0.42 11.62
CA THR A 188 18.33 0.99 12.71
C THR A 188 17.42 1.54 13.82
N ALA A 189 16.37 2.29 13.45
CA ALA A 189 15.42 2.82 14.42
C ALA A 189 14.69 1.71 15.20
N LEU A 190 14.31 0.61 14.52
CA LEU A 190 13.70 -0.56 15.17
C LEU A 190 14.65 -1.27 16.14
N ALA A 191 15.96 -1.25 15.87
CA ALA A 191 16.97 -1.82 16.76
C ALA A 191 17.32 -0.92 17.97
N GLY A 192 16.65 0.24 18.11
CA GLY A 192 16.94 1.22 19.16
C GLY A 192 18.22 2.03 18.90
N GLY A 193 18.74 2.01 17.68
CA GLY A 193 19.88 2.84 17.28
C GLY A 193 19.45 4.25 16.92
N GLU A 194 20.29 5.23 17.23
CA GLU A 194 20.12 6.59 16.72
C GLU A 194 20.41 6.63 15.21
N GLU A 195 19.62 7.44 14.49
CA GLU A 195 19.79 7.65 13.06
C GLU A 195 21.09 8.41 12.80
N GLN A 196 22.14 7.71 12.36
CA GLN A 196 23.33 8.38 11.85
C GLN A 196 22.95 9.18 10.62
N THR A 197 22.99 10.50 10.74
CA THR A 197 22.84 11.44 9.63
C THR A 197 24.02 11.19 8.69
N LEU A 198 23.81 10.32 7.69
CA LEU A 198 24.82 10.08 6.65
C LEU A 198 25.04 11.41 5.91
N PRO A 199 26.30 11.88 5.77
CA PRO A 199 26.62 13.13 5.10
C PRO A 199 26.25 13.14 3.62
#